data_AF-A0A1E5AKD6-F1
#
_entry.id   AF-A0A1E5AKD6-F1
#
_cell.length_a   1.000
_cell.length_b   1.000
_cell.length_c   1.000
_cell.angle_alpha   90.00
_cell.angle_beta   90.00
_cell.angle_gamma   90.00
#
_symmetry.space_group_name_H-M   'P 1'
#
loop_
_entity.id
_entity.type
_entity.pdbx_description
1 polymer ?
#
loop_
_entity_poly.entity_id
_entity_poly.type
_entity_poly.pdbx_seq_one_letter_code
_entity_poly.pdbx_strand_id
1 'polypeptide(L)'
;MGACLFPRLINTGGAQKRPAPPPEIGQMRFKPLPRHEFTDTSRKRAALRRKQRIERESLPLFANQIAEEQPTEDQVMYERAQRWADQEARERSERAAEWRRARRMIDALPDSERRAVRRAWNCAPYPADPSYLLSTLHSYSRGKIDLKQPPFPLSRTDASGARIANLFATSDLFVTILQARSIAENPDAYPLAERHAAYHHLQAAASSNKDRTEAMRDRVRASELFLRLGELEEEIHA
;
A
#
# COMPACT_ATOMS: atom_id res chain seq x y z
N MET A 1 -19.96 53.66 -23.26
CA MET A 1 -18.74 53.32 -22.51
C MET A 1 -19.14 52.97 -21.09
N GLY A 2 -19.29 51.67 -20.79
CA GLY A 2 -19.70 51.17 -19.48
C GLY A 2 -18.85 49.96 -19.13
N ALA A 3 -18.14 50.05 -18.02
CA ALA A 3 -17.20 49.04 -17.55
C ALA A 3 -17.95 47.83 -16.96
N CYS A 4 -17.64 46.63 -17.43
CA CYS A 4 -18.03 45.37 -16.78
C CYS A 4 -16.81 44.78 -16.08
N LEU A 5 -16.74 44.98 -14.77
CA LEU A 5 -15.89 44.23 -13.84
C LEU A 5 -16.48 42.83 -13.63
N PHE A 6 -15.74 41.78 -14.01
CA PHE A 6 -16.00 40.42 -13.54
C PHE A 6 -14.83 39.99 -12.63
N PRO A 7 -15.08 39.66 -11.35
CA PRO A 7 -14.04 39.13 -10.48
C PRO A 7 -13.76 37.67 -10.82
N ARG A 8 -12.48 37.35 -11.00
CA ARG A 8 -11.95 36.02 -11.27
C ARG A 8 -11.96 35.22 -9.96
N LEU A 9 -12.95 34.35 -9.79
CA LEU A 9 -13.00 33.39 -8.68
C LEU A 9 -11.80 32.44 -8.76
N ILE A 10 -10.95 32.49 -7.74
CA ILE A 10 -9.82 31.58 -7.53
C ILE A 10 -10.42 30.25 -7.07
N ASN A 11 -10.50 29.27 -7.98
CA ASN A 11 -10.93 27.92 -7.66
C ASN A 11 -9.80 27.18 -6.92
N THR A 12 -9.84 27.19 -5.59
CA THR A 12 -9.00 26.34 -4.73
C THR A 12 -9.54 24.91 -4.78
N GLY A 13 -9.28 24.21 -5.88
CA GLY A 13 -9.58 22.79 -6.03
C GLY A 13 -8.67 21.95 -5.14
N GLY A 14 -9.14 21.62 -3.94
CA GLY A 14 -8.54 20.58 -3.11
C GLY A 14 -8.46 19.28 -3.90
N ALA A 15 -7.25 18.78 -4.09
CA ALA A 15 -6.97 17.53 -4.79
C ALA A 15 -7.57 16.34 -4.01
N GLN A 16 -8.85 16.06 -4.24
CA GLN A 16 -9.46 14.79 -3.87
C GLN A 16 -8.69 13.68 -4.60
N LYS A 17 -7.91 12.94 -3.81
CA LYS A 17 -7.18 11.75 -4.23
C LYS A 17 -8.23 10.73 -4.70
N ARG A 18 -8.52 10.71 -6.01
CA ARG A 18 -9.46 9.72 -6.58
C ARG A 18 -8.99 8.33 -6.14
N PRO A 19 -9.87 7.48 -5.58
CA PRO A 19 -9.51 6.11 -5.28
C PRO A 19 -9.04 5.47 -6.58
N ALA A 20 -7.87 4.83 -6.54
CA ALA A 20 -7.33 4.12 -7.69
C ALA A 20 -8.39 3.12 -8.18
N PRO A 21 -8.66 3.04 -9.49
CA PRO A 21 -9.60 2.05 -10.01
C PRO A 21 -9.18 0.65 -9.53
N PRO A 22 -10.13 -0.25 -9.22
CA PRO A 22 -9.80 -1.61 -8.85
C PRO A 22 -8.90 -2.18 -9.94
N PRO A 23 -7.70 -2.69 -9.61
CA PRO A 23 -6.76 -3.11 -10.62
C PRO A 23 -7.40 -4.25 -11.41
N GLU A 24 -7.56 -4.02 -12.70
CA GLU A 24 -7.99 -5.01 -13.67
C GLU A 24 -7.12 -6.27 -13.52
N ILE A 25 -7.73 -7.43 -13.76
CA ILE A 25 -7.15 -8.77 -13.58
C ILE A 25 -5.83 -8.98 -14.39
N GLY A 26 -5.46 -8.04 -15.26
CA GLY A 26 -4.21 -8.03 -16.02
C GLY A 26 -3.03 -7.22 -15.45
N GLN A 27 -3.21 -6.40 -14.41
CA GLN A 27 -2.16 -5.51 -13.92
C GLN A 27 -1.36 -6.12 -12.75
N MET A 28 -0.03 -6.09 -12.86
CA MET A 28 0.87 -6.63 -11.82
C MET A 28 0.88 -5.72 -10.59
N ARG A 29 0.88 -6.34 -9.40
CA ARG A 29 1.04 -5.65 -8.13
C ARG A 29 2.33 -4.83 -8.11
N PHE A 30 2.21 -3.57 -7.67
CA PHE A 30 3.28 -2.59 -7.69
C PHE A 30 3.26 -1.75 -6.40
N LYS A 31 4.43 -1.59 -5.77
CA LYS A 31 4.64 -0.69 -4.63
C LYS A 31 5.34 0.59 -5.10
N PRO A 32 4.66 1.75 -5.07
CA PRO A 32 5.29 3.04 -5.31
C PRO A 32 6.42 3.30 -4.31
N LEU A 33 7.52 3.89 -4.76
CA LEU A 33 8.55 4.39 -3.86
C LEU A 33 8.01 5.66 -3.18
N PRO A 34 7.97 5.73 -1.83
CA PRO A 34 7.53 6.93 -1.13
C PRO A 34 8.50 8.08 -1.40
N ARG A 35 7.98 9.31 -1.35
CA ARG A 35 8.76 10.53 -1.52
C ARG A 35 8.87 11.23 -0.18
N HIS A 36 10.09 11.62 0.16
CA HIS A 36 10.38 12.36 1.38
C HIS A 36 11.34 13.48 1.03
N GLU A 37 10.95 14.72 1.31
CA GLU A 37 11.80 15.88 1.06
C GLU A 37 12.84 16.01 2.17
N PHE A 38 14.04 16.47 1.82
CA PHE A 38 15.04 16.81 2.81
C PHE A 38 14.66 18.11 3.51
N THR A 39 14.16 18.01 4.75
CA THR A 39 13.91 19.19 5.59
C THR A 39 15.14 19.51 6.43
N ASP A 40 15.67 20.73 6.32
CA ASP A 40 16.63 21.22 7.30
C ASP A 40 15.92 21.44 8.65
N THR A 41 16.49 20.91 9.73
CA THR A 41 15.88 20.95 11.05
C THR A 41 16.92 21.31 12.10
N SER A 42 16.49 21.96 13.18
CA SER A 42 17.35 22.27 14.32
C SER A 42 18.09 21.04 14.86
N ARG A 43 17.43 19.88 14.87
CA ARG A 43 18.02 18.59 15.26
C ARG A 43 19.17 18.16 14.33
N LYS A 44 19.04 18.32 13.02
CA LYS A 44 20.10 18.00 12.04
C LYS A 44 21.32 18.92 12.20
N ARG A 45 21.08 20.21 12.44
CA ARG A 45 22.14 21.19 12.71
C ARG A 45 22.84 20.92 14.05
N ALA A 46 22.10 20.66 15.11
CA ALA A 46 22.67 20.28 16.41
C ALA A 46 23.53 19.00 16.33
N ALA A 47 23.09 18.00 15.55
CA ALA A 47 23.87 16.80 15.30
C ALA A 47 25.17 17.10 14.54
N LEU A 48 25.15 18.03 13.58
CA LEU A 48 26.35 18.49 12.88
C LEU A 48 27.34 19.18 13.84
N ARG A 49 26.86 20.12 14.67
CA ARG A 49 27.70 20.78 15.70
C ARG A 49 28.36 19.77 16.63
N ARG A 50 27.59 18.77 17.08
CA ARG A 50 28.12 17.68 17.92
C ARG A 50 29.20 16.89 17.20
N LYS A 51 28.99 16.53 15.92
CA LYS A 51 29.99 15.85 15.10
C LYS A 51 31.26 16.69 14.97
N GLN A 52 31.14 17.96 14.60
CA GLN A 52 32.26 18.90 14.42
C GLN A 52 33.03 19.12 15.73
N ARG A 53 32.33 19.16 16.87
CA ARG A 53 32.96 19.23 18.19
C ARG A 53 33.78 17.96 18.50
N ILE A 54 33.20 16.77 18.31
CA ILE A 54 33.89 15.49 18.55
C ILE A 54 35.15 15.38 17.67
N GLU A 55 35.06 15.83 16.42
CA GLU A 55 36.20 15.83 15.49
C GLU A 55 37.35 16.70 16.01
N ARG A 56 37.06 17.92 16.49
CA ARG A 56 38.08 18.80 17.11
C ARG A 56 38.66 18.22 18.41
N GLU A 57 37.79 17.64 19.26
CA GLU A 57 38.19 17.02 20.53
C GLU A 57 39.06 15.77 20.32
N SER A 58 38.88 15.05 19.19
CA SER A 58 39.67 13.85 18.87
C SER A 58 41.12 14.15 18.50
N LEU A 59 41.41 15.36 18.00
CA LEU A 59 42.75 15.79 17.58
C LEU A 59 43.09 17.17 18.16
N PRO A 60 43.35 17.26 19.48
CA PRO A 60 43.49 18.54 20.18
C PRO A 60 44.59 19.45 19.64
N LEU A 61 45.72 18.88 19.21
CA LEU A 61 46.84 19.64 18.64
C LEU A 61 46.48 20.33 17.31
N PHE A 62 45.47 19.81 16.60
CA PHE A 62 45.00 20.32 15.31
C PHE A 62 43.62 20.99 15.43
N ALA A 63 43.09 21.18 16.65
CA ALA A 63 41.71 21.62 16.83
C ALA A 63 41.37 22.96 16.14
N ASN A 64 42.33 23.90 16.10
CA ASN A 64 42.16 25.18 15.41
C ASN A 64 42.15 25.02 13.89
N GLN A 65 43.08 24.23 13.34
CA GLN A 65 43.13 23.94 11.90
C GLN A 65 41.86 23.22 11.44
N ILE A 66 41.40 22.23 12.21
CA ILE A 66 40.15 21.51 11.95
C ILE A 66 38.95 22.45 12.00
N ALA A 67 38.91 23.40 12.95
CA ALA A 67 37.83 24.37 13.04
C ALA A 67 37.79 25.31 11.83
N GLU A 68 38.94 25.71 11.29
CA GLU A 68 39.06 26.55 10.10
C GLU A 68 38.64 25.81 8.83
N GLU A 69 38.99 24.53 8.71
CA GLU A 69 38.61 23.68 7.56
C GLU A 69 37.15 23.22 7.60
N GLN A 70 36.50 23.25 8.76
CA GLN A 70 35.14 22.77 8.91
C GLN A 70 34.14 23.65 8.13
N PRO A 71 33.30 23.04 7.27
CA PRO A 71 32.32 23.79 6.50
C PRO A 71 31.23 24.37 7.40
N THR A 72 30.63 25.48 6.94
CA THR A 72 29.51 26.12 7.64
C THR A 72 28.27 25.20 7.67
N GLU A 73 27.40 25.40 8.66
CA GLU A 73 26.19 24.59 8.78
C GLU A 73 25.28 24.69 7.56
N ASP A 74 25.12 25.91 7.04
CA ASP A 74 24.27 26.18 5.88
C ASP A 74 24.83 25.48 4.63
N GLN A 75 26.15 25.52 4.43
CA GLN A 75 26.81 24.79 3.34
C GLN A 75 26.56 23.28 3.45
N VAL A 76 26.77 22.69 4.63
CA VAL A 76 26.56 21.24 4.82
C VAL A 76 25.10 20.84 4.62
N MET A 77 24.14 21.65 5.10
CA MET A 77 22.72 21.37 4.90
C MET A 77 22.33 21.48 3.43
N TYR A 78 22.86 22.48 2.72
CA TYR A 78 22.67 22.63 1.28
C TYR A 78 23.22 21.44 0.49
N GLU A 79 24.47 21.03 0.75
CA GLU A 79 25.09 19.86 0.10
C GLU A 79 24.35 18.55 0.42
N ARG A 80 23.80 18.42 1.63
CA ARG A 80 22.97 17.26 2.00
C ARG A 80 21.66 17.25 1.24
N ALA A 81 21.03 18.42 1.06
CA ALA A 81 19.80 18.54 0.30
C ALA A 81 20.02 18.18 -1.18
N GLN A 82 21.12 18.66 -1.79
CA GLN A 82 21.51 18.29 -3.16
C GLN A 82 21.75 16.78 -3.29
N ARG A 83 22.59 16.22 -2.42
CA ARG A 83 22.86 14.76 -2.42
C ARG A 83 21.59 13.94 -2.22
N TRP A 84 20.67 14.40 -1.38
CA TRP A 84 19.39 13.74 -1.19
C TRP A 84 18.56 13.72 -2.47
N ALA A 85 18.45 14.85 -3.16
CA ALA A 85 17.73 14.95 -4.42
C ALA A 85 18.34 14.06 -5.51
N ASP A 86 19.68 14.06 -5.63
CA ASP A 86 20.40 13.21 -6.57
C ASP A 86 20.20 11.73 -6.27
N GLN A 87 20.28 11.34 -5.00
CA GLN A 87 20.06 9.97 -4.56
C GLN A 87 18.62 9.52 -4.85
N GLU A 88 17.62 10.35 -4.52
CA GLU A 88 16.22 10.04 -4.81
C GLU A 88 15.99 9.88 -6.32
N ALA A 89 16.57 10.74 -7.15
CA ALA A 89 16.47 10.64 -8.61
C ALA A 89 17.11 9.35 -9.16
N ARG A 90 18.28 8.97 -8.63
CA ARG A 90 18.98 7.73 -8.98
C ARG A 90 18.17 6.50 -8.60
N GLU A 91 17.77 6.38 -7.33
CA GLU A 91 16.99 5.24 -6.84
C GLU A 91 15.69 5.04 -7.63
N ARG A 92 15.00 6.14 -7.96
CA ARG A 92 13.78 6.08 -8.76
C ARG A 92 14.06 5.59 -10.19
N SER A 93 15.16 6.05 -10.78
CA SER A 93 15.55 5.68 -12.14
C SER A 93 15.97 4.21 -12.21
N GLU A 94 16.78 3.75 -11.26
CA GLU A 94 17.18 2.36 -11.09
C GLU A 94 15.97 1.46 -10.88
N ARG A 95 15.11 1.78 -9.92
CA ARG A 95 13.87 1.04 -9.65
C ARG A 95 12.97 0.96 -10.88
N ALA A 96 12.83 2.05 -11.64
CA ALA A 96 12.06 2.05 -12.88
C ALA A 96 12.72 1.16 -13.96
N ALA A 97 14.05 1.17 -14.07
CA ALA A 97 14.79 0.31 -14.98
C ALA A 97 14.62 -1.17 -14.62
N GLU A 98 14.66 -1.53 -13.34
CA GLU A 98 14.41 -2.89 -12.86
C GLU A 98 12.98 -3.36 -13.19
N TRP A 99 11.97 -2.51 -13.00
CA TRP A 99 10.60 -2.82 -13.40
C TRP A 99 10.48 -3.07 -14.91
N ARG A 100 11.09 -2.23 -15.74
CA ARG A 100 11.11 -2.44 -17.19
C ARG A 100 11.83 -3.73 -17.56
N ARG A 101 12.94 -4.04 -16.89
CA ARG A 101 13.68 -5.30 -17.07
C ARG A 101 12.80 -6.50 -16.74
N ALA A 102 12.16 -6.51 -15.57
CA ALA A 102 11.30 -7.61 -15.15
C ALA A 102 10.12 -7.81 -16.12
N ARG A 103 9.48 -6.72 -16.55
CA ARG A 103 8.40 -6.79 -17.56
C ARG A 103 8.87 -7.36 -18.89
N ARG A 104 10.02 -6.91 -19.40
CA ARG A 104 10.62 -7.49 -20.62
C ARG A 104 10.90 -8.99 -20.49
N MET A 105 11.39 -9.43 -19.33
CA MET A 105 11.60 -10.86 -19.08
C MET A 105 10.30 -11.65 -19.11
N ILE A 106 9.23 -11.11 -18.50
CA ILE A 106 7.90 -11.73 -18.49
C ILE A 106 7.28 -11.74 -19.89
N ASP A 107 7.42 -10.65 -20.63
CA ASP A 107 6.86 -10.52 -21.97
C ASP A 107 7.61 -11.42 -22.98
N ALA A 108 8.86 -11.80 -22.71
CA ALA A 108 9.58 -12.79 -23.51
C ALA A 108 9.11 -14.25 -23.29
N LEU A 109 8.33 -14.53 -22.24
CA LEU A 109 7.80 -15.88 -21.96
C LEU A 109 6.60 -16.22 -22.86
N PRO A 110 6.35 -17.52 -23.12
CA PRO A 110 5.12 -17.99 -23.74
C PRO A 110 3.88 -17.51 -22.98
N ASP A 111 2.77 -17.31 -23.69
CA ASP A 111 1.57 -16.69 -23.11
C ASP A 111 1.01 -17.43 -21.88
N SER A 112 1.09 -18.76 -21.85
CA SER A 112 0.65 -19.56 -20.71
C SER A 112 1.51 -19.30 -19.46
N GLU A 113 2.82 -19.21 -19.63
CA GLU A 113 3.78 -18.92 -18.56
C GLU A 113 3.68 -17.47 -18.12
N ARG A 114 3.55 -16.54 -19.05
CA ARG A 114 3.32 -15.13 -18.78
C ARG A 114 2.10 -14.91 -17.87
N ARG A 115 0.98 -15.59 -18.18
CA ARG A 115 -0.24 -15.54 -17.34
C ARG A 115 0.00 -16.15 -15.96
N ALA A 116 0.67 -17.31 -15.89
CA ALA A 116 0.99 -17.96 -14.62
C ALA A 116 1.86 -17.08 -13.72
N VAL A 117 2.93 -16.48 -14.27
CA VAL A 117 3.84 -15.57 -13.55
C VAL A 117 3.10 -14.34 -13.03
N ARG A 118 2.28 -13.69 -13.87
CA ARG A 118 1.50 -12.52 -13.45
C ARG A 118 0.51 -12.86 -12.32
N ARG A 119 -0.16 -14.02 -12.43
CA ARG A 119 -1.07 -14.53 -11.38
C ARG A 119 -0.31 -14.82 -10.08
N ALA A 120 0.78 -15.56 -10.15
CA ALA A 120 1.60 -15.90 -8.99
C ALA A 120 2.14 -14.63 -8.31
N TRP A 121 2.61 -13.64 -9.07
CA TRP A 121 3.12 -12.39 -8.52
C TRP A 121 2.07 -11.57 -7.76
N ASN A 122 0.83 -11.56 -8.25
CA ASN A 122 -0.30 -10.88 -7.60
C ASN A 122 -0.75 -11.56 -6.29
N CYS A 123 -0.30 -12.79 -6.06
CA CYS A 123 -0.57 -13.56 -4.85
C CYS A 123 0.69 -13.76 -3.98
N ALA A 124 1.84 -13.28 -4.44
CA ALA A 124 3.10 -13.55 -3.77
C ALA A 124 3.12 -12.91 -2.37
N PRO A 125 3.69 -13.59 -1.35
CA PRO A 125 3.78 -13.08 0.02
C PRO A 125 4.87 -12.01 0.17
N TYR A 126 5.61 -11.70 -0.90
CA TYR A 126 6.69 -10.72 -0.89
C TYR A 126 6.17 -9.30 -1.13
N PRO A 127 6.91 -8.25 -0.74
CA PRO A 127 6.63 -6.89 -1.14
C PRO A 127 6.57 -6.76 -2.67
N ALA A 128 5.68 -5.90 -3.17
CA ALA A 128 5.50 -5.64 -4.60
C ALA A 128 6.63 -4.75 -5.15
N ASP A 129 7.85 -5.26 -5.05
CA ASP A 129 9.11 -4.60 -5.30
C ASP A 129 9.84 -5.29 -6.46
N PRO A 130 10.50 -4.54 -7.37
CA PRO A 130 11.10 -5.14 -8.55
C PRO A 130 12.27 -6.08 -8.22
N SER A 131 13.00 -5.85 -7.13
CA SER A 131 14.12 -6.72 -6.73
C SER A 131 13.63 -8.15 -6.40
N TYR A 132 12.54 -8.26 -5.64
CA TYR A 132 11.90 -9.54 -5.31
C TYR A 132 11.31 -10.22 -6.55
N LEU A 133 10.71 -9.46 -7.45
CA LEU A 133 10.21 -9.98 -8.72
C LEU A 133 11.35 -10.55 -9.56
N LEU A 134 12.45 -9.80 -9.74
CA LEU A 134 13.61 -10.24 -10.50
C LEU A 134 14.26 -11.49 -9.88
N SER A 135 14.36 -11.56 -8.55
CA SER A 135 14.85 -12.74 -7.83
C SER A 135 13.94 -13.97 -8.05
N THR A 136 12.62 -13.76 -8.03
CA THR A 136 11.63 -14.82 -8.29
C THR A 136 11.74 -15.31 -9.73
N LEU A 137 11.84 -14.40 -10.72
CA LEU A 137 12.04 -14.74 -12.12
C LEU A 137 13.36 -15.49 -12.36
N HIS A 138 14.43 -15.08 -11.68
CA HIS A 138 15.71 -15.78 -11.73
C HIS A 138 15.62 -17.20 -11.16
N SER A 139 14.89 -17.38 -10.06
CA SER A 139 14.65 -18.70 -9.46
C SER A 139 13.80 -19.58 -10.38
N TYR A 140 12.81 -18.99 -11.05
CA TYR A 140 11.98 -19.66 -12.06
C TYR A 140 12.81 -20.10 -13.27
N SER A 141 13.65 -19.22 -13.82
CA SER A 141 14.51 -19.56 -14.97
C SER A 141 15.53 -20.65 -14.65
N ARG A 142 15.90 -20.81 -13.37
CA ARG A 142 16.78 -21.89 -12.90
C ARG A 142 16.04 -23.19 -12.54
N GLY A 143 14.72 -23.23 -12.73
CA GLY A 143 13.89 -24.38 -12.37
C GLY A 143 13.79 -24.64 -10.86
N LYS A 144 14.18 -23.67 -10.01
CA LYS A 144 14.09 -23.83 -8.55
C LYS A 144 12.67 -23.72 -8.04
N ILE A 145 11.83 -22.97 -8.76
CA ILE A 145 10.41 -22.79 -8.46
C ILE A 145 9.62 -22.99 -9.75
N ASP A 146 8.47 -23.64 -9.65
CA ASP A 146 7.47 -23.63 -10.72
C ASP A 146 6.39 -22.59 -10.38
N LEU A 147 6.23 -21.58 -11.23
CA LEU A 147 5.23 -20.53 -11.03
C LEU A 147 3.84 -20.91 -11.57
N LYS A 148 3.70 -22.06 -12.25
CA LYS A 148 2.40 -22.66 -12.54
C LYS A 148 1.82 -23.33 -11.28
N GLN A 149 2.68 -23.84 -10.41
CA GLN A 149 2.35 -24.42 -9.11
C GLN A 149 3.18 -23.75 -8.00
N PRO A 150 2.90 -22.48 -7.68
CA PRO A 150 3.74 -21.72 -6.77
C PRO A 150 3.73 -22.32 -5.35
N PRO A 151 4.83 -22.18 -4.59
CA PRO A 151 4.96 -22.73 -3.23
C PRO A 151 4.15 -21.94 -2.18
N PHE A 152 3.24 -21.07 -2.61
CA PHE A 152 2.41 -20.22 -1.76
C PHE A 152 0.98 -20.20 -2.29
N PRO A 153 -0.02 -19.96 -1.42
CA PRO A 153 -1.41 -19.92 -1.83
C PRO A 153 -1.67 -18.78 -2.81
N LEU A 154 -2.53 -19.02 -3.79
CA LEU A 154 -2.94 -18.03 -4.80
C LEU A 154 -4.01 -17.05 -4.26
N SER A 155 -3.86 -16.61 -3.01
CA SER A 155 -4.70 -15.59 -2.41
C SER A 155 -4.14 -14.20 -2.67
N ARG A 156 -5.02 -13.22 -2.90
CA ARG A 156 -4.62 -11.87 -3.30
C ARG A 156 -3.87 -11.14 -2.18
N THR A 157 -2.74 -10.51 -2.51
CA THR A 157 -1.91 -9.76 -1.56
C THR A 157 -1.88 -8.26 -1.86
N ASP A 158 -1.69 -7.43 -0.83
CA ASP A 158 -1.51 -5.98 -0.91
C ASP A 158 -0.07 -5.64 -1.32
N ALA A 159 0.27 -4.38 -1.61
CA ALA A 159 1.63 -4.03 -2.06
C ALA A 159 2.77 -4.38 -1.08
N SER A 160 2.47 -4.69 0.18
CA SER A 160 3.46 -5.09 1.19
C SER A 160 3.77 -6.59 1.20
N GLY A 161 2.91 -7.43 0.61
CA GLY A 161 3.01 -8.90 0.73
C GLY A 161 1.97 -9.51 1.65
N ALA A 162 1.26 -8.69 2.43
CA ALA A 162 0.24 -9.19 3.32
C ALA A 162 -1.06 -9.48 2.55
N ARG A 163 -1.77 -10.53 2.95
CA ARG A 163 -3.04 -10.93 2.31
C ARG A 163 -4.08 -9.82 2.51
N ILE A 164 -4.81 -9.47 1.44
CA ILE A 164 -5.86 -8.43 1.49
C ILE A 164 -7.03 -8.92 2.36
N ALA A 165 -7.29 -10.22 2.31
CA ALA A 165 -8.25 -10.87 3.18
C ALA A 165 -7.51 -11.72 4.22
N ASN A 166 -7.23 -11.14 5.39
CA ASN A 166 -7.06 -11.96 6.59
C ASN A 166 -8.38 -12.64 7.00
N LEU A 167 -9.51 -12.20 6.45
CA LEU A 167 -10.82 -12.85 6.56
C LEU A 167 -10.94 -14.17 5.77
N PHE A 168 -10.02 -14.46 4.85
CA PHE A 168 -10.00 -15.72 4.08
C PHE A 168 -8.78 -16.56 4.45
N ALA A 169 -8.32 -16.45 5.70
CA ALA A 169 -7.29 -17.33 6.25
C ALA A 169 -7.70 -18.80 6.18
N THR A 170 -9.02 -19.07 6.22
CA THR A 170 -9.65 -20.36 5.93
C THR A 170 -10.71 -20.19 4.83
N SER A 171 -10.88 -21.22 3.99
CA SER A 171 -11.96 -21.27 2.99
C SER A 171 -13.33 -21.08 3.61
N ASP A 172 -13.50 -21.59 4.83
CA ASP A 172 -14.80 -21.65 5.49
C ASP A 172 -15.27 -20.26 5.89
N LEU A 173 -14.37 -19.42 6.44
CA LEU A 173 -14.72 -18.04 6.81
C LEU A 173 -15.10 -17.19 5.58
N PHE A 174 -14.51 -17.47 4.40
CA PHE A 174 -14.90 -16.81 3.15
C PHE A 174 -16.33 -17.17 2.75
N VAL A 175 -16.64 -18.47 2.74
CA VAL A 175 -17.97 -18.97 2.38
C VAL A 175 -19.01 -18.43 3.35
N THR A 176 -18.72 -18.43 4.66
CA THR A 176 -19.60 -17.86 5.68
C THR A 176 -19.86 -16.36 5.46
N ILE A 177 -18.85 -15.58 5.08
CA ILE A 177 -19.04 -14.14 4.79
C ILE A 177 -19.86 -13.94 3.51
N LEU A 178 -19.65 -14.76 2.47
CA LEU A 178 -20.47 -14.68 1.25
C LEU A 178 -21.93 -15.04 1.55
N GLN A 179 -22.17 -16.10 2.32
CA GLN A 179 -23.51 -16.47 2.77
C GLN A 179 -24.13 -15.35 3.60
N ALA A 180 -23.39 -14.75 4.54
CA ALA A 180 -23.87 -13.61 5.33
C ALA A 180 -24.24 -12.40 4.47
N ARG A 181 -23.49 -12.12 3.39
CA ARG A 181 -23.84 -11.08 2.42
C ARG A 181 -25.10 -11.42 1.64
N SER A 182 -25.26 -12.67 1.20
CA SER A 182 -26.49 -13.15 0.54
C SER A 182 -27.71 -13.04 1.44
N ILE A 183 -27.56 -13.35 2.73
CA ILE A 183 -28.64 -13.21 3.73
C ILE A 183 -29.00 -11.72 3.88
N ALA A 184 -28.02 -10.81 3.89
CA ALA A 184 -28.29 -9.38 4.00
C ALA A 184 -29.00 -8.77 2.77
N GLU A 185 -28.88 -9.38 1.59
CA GLU A 185 -29.62 -8.94 0.39
C GLU A 185 -31.12 -9.25 0.48
N ASN A 186 -31.50 -10.34 1.16
CA ASN A 186 -32.89 -10.70 1.39
C ASN A 186 -33.08 -11.32 2.79
N PRO A 187 -33.08 -10.51 3.86
CA PRO A 187 -33.05 -11.00 5.23
C PRO A 187 -34.32 -11.74 5.64
N ASP A 188 -35.46 -11.40 5.04
CA ASP A 188 -36.77 -11.97 5.38
C ASP A 188 -36.94 -13.41 4.86
N ALA A 189 -36.08 -13.87 3.95
CA ALA A 189 -36.06 -15.24 3.45
C ALA A 189 -35.36 -16.24 4.39
N TYR A 190 -34.74 -15.76 5.48
CA TYR A 190 -33.92 -16.59 6.37
C TYR A 190 -34.39 -16.54 7.82
N PRO A 191 -34.23 -17.64 8.59
CA PRO A 191 -34.58 -17.68 10.01
C PRO A 191 -33.82 -16.63 10.83
N LEU A 192 -34.46 -16.10 11.89
CA LEU A 192 -33.89 -15.06 12.77
C LEU A 192 -32.46 -15.38 13.24
N ALA A 193 -32.20 -16.62 13.65
CA ALA A 193 -30.88 -17.05 14.11
C ALA A 193 -29.78 -16.92 13.04
N GLU A 194 -30.08 -17.22 11.77
CA GLU A 194 -29.13 -17.11 10.67
C GLU A 194 -28.83 -15.65 10.33
N ARG A 195 -29.81 -14.76 10.52
CA ARG A 195 -29.64 -13.32 10.35
C ARG A 195 -28.74 -12.74 11.45
N HIS A 196 -28.93 -13.14 12.71
CA HIS A 196 -28.04 -12.74 13.82
C HIS A 196 -26.60 -13.21 13.58
N ALA A 197 -26.41 -14.45 13.11
CA ALA A 197 -25.10 -14.95 12.72
C ALA A 197 -24.51 -14.12 11.56
N ALA A 198 -25.30 -13.83 10.53
CA ALA A 198 -24.88 -13.02 9.39
C ALA A 198 -24.43 -11.61 9.81
N TYR A 199 -25.16 -10.96 10.72
CA TYR A 199 -24.75 -9.67 11.30
C TYR A 199 -23.35 -9.72 11.91
N HIS A 200 -23.09 -10.69 12.80
CA HIS A 200 -21.79 -10.81 13.45
C HIS A 200 -20.66 -11.14 12.45
N HIS A 201 -20.92 -11.96 11.44
CA HIS A 201 -19.97 -12.25 10.38
C HIS A 201 -19.65 -11.00 9.53
N LEU A 202 -20.64 -10.17 9.21
CA LEU A 202 -20.44 -8.92 8.49
C LEU A 202 -19.70 -7.87 9.34
N GLN A 203 -19.93 -7.80 10.64
CA GLN A 203 -19.15 -6.93 11.54
C GLN A 203 -17.68 -7.36 11.66
N ALA A 204 -17.44 -8.67 11.81
CA ALA A 204 -16.09 -9.22 11.81
C ALA A 204 -15.39 -8.96 10.47
N ALA A 205 -16.12 -9.08 9.35
CA ALA A 205 -15.63 -8.73 8.03
C ALA A 205 -15.28 -7.25 7.91
N ALA A 206 -16.19 -6.36 8.30
CA ALA A 206 -15.98 -4.92 8.27
C ALA A 206 -14.77 -4.43 9.09
N SER A 207 -14.47 -5.08 10.22
CA SER A 207 -13.37 -4.70 11.10
C SER A 207 -12.01 -5.23 10.66
N SER A 208 -11.97 -6.42 10.05
CA SER A 208 -10.74 -7.12 9.66
C SER A 208 -10.36 -6.91 8.18
N ASN A 209 -11.29 -6.45 7.35
CA ASN A 209 -11.05 -6.27 5.92
C ASN A 209 -10.16 -5.06 5.64
N LYS A 210 -9.02 -5.29 4.96
CA LYS A 210 -8.10 -4.22 4.55
C LYS A 210 -8.63 -3.40 3.39
N ASP A 211 -9.51 -3.95 2.56
CA ASP A 211 -10.18 -3.18 1.52
C ASP A 211 -11.22 -2.27 2.17
N ARG A 212 -10.87 -0.98 2.30
CA ARG A 212 -11.73 0.02 2.95
C ARG A 212 -13.08 0.17 2.26
N THR A 213 -13.16 -0.05 0.95
CA THR A 213 -14.42 0.12 0.20
C THR A 213 -15.38 -1.02 0.51
N GLU A 214 -14.89 -2.25 0.48
CA GLU A 214 -15.70 -3.42 0.82
C GLU A 214 -15.99 -3.51 2.31
N ALA A 215 -15.03 -3.14 3.17
CA ALA A 215 -15.26 -3.00 4.61
C ALA A 215 -16.39 -2.01 4.92
N MET A 216 -16.48 -0.90 4.18
CA MET A 216 -17.56 0.08 4.33
C MET A 216 -18.91 -0.49 3.89
N ARG A 217 -18.94 -1.23 2.78
CA ARG A 217 -20.17 -1.91 2.32
C ARG A 217 -20.65 -2.96 3.32
N ASP A 218 -19.73 -3.75 3.87
CA ASP A 218 -20.05 -4.75 4.90
C ASP A 218 -20.58 -4.08 6.18
N ARG A 219 -20.09 -2.88 6.55
CA ARG A 219 -20.69 -2.09 7.64
C ARG A 219 -22.13 -1.68 7.34
N VAL A 220 -22.39 -1.17 6.14
CA VAL A 220 -23.75 -0.75 5.74
C VAL A 220 -24.70 -1.95 5.78
N ARG A 221 -24.32 -3.08 5.18
CA ARG A 221 -25.10 -4.32 5.22
C ARG A 221 -25.38 -4.78 6.66
N ALA A 222 -24.37 -4.73 7.53
CA ALA A 222 -24.54 -5.10 8.94
C ALA A 222 -25.51 -4.15 9.68
N SER A 223 -25.44 -2.84 9.40
CA SER A 223 -26.35 -1.85 9.99
C SER A 223 -27.79 -2.01 9.49
N GLU A 224 -28.00 -2.22 8.20
CA GLU A 224 -29.31 -2.49 7.61
C GLU A 224 -29.93 -3.77 8.20
N LEU A 225 -29.13 -4.83 8.30
CA LEU A 225 -29.57 -6.09 8.88
C LEU A 225 -29.90 -5.91 10.37
N PHE A 226 -29.11 -5.15 11.14
CA PHE A 226 -29.39 -4.86 12.55
C PHE A 226 -30.71 -4.10 12.76
N LEU A 227 -30.99 -3.08 11.94
CA LEU A 227 -32.27 -2.35 12.02
C LEU A 227 -33.45 -3.30 11.77
N ARG A 228 -33.31 -4.18 10.78
CA ARG A 228 -34.34 -5.18 10.44
C ARG A 228 -34.51 -6.27 11.51
N LEU A 229 -33.46 -6.59 12.27
CA LEU A 229 -33.55 -7.47 13.44
C LEU A 229 -34.40 -6.83 14.54
N GLY A 230 -34.19 -5.53 14.82
CA GLY A 230 -34.93 -4.79 15.85
C GLY A 230 -36.42 -4.64 15.55
N GLU A 231 -36.79 -4.41 14.29
CA GLU A 231 -38.20 -4.30 13.86
C GLU A 231 -39.01 -5.59 14.13
N LEU A 232 -38.36 -6.77 14.09
CA LEU A 232 -39.04 -8.06 14.22
C LEU A 232 -39.06 -8.61 15.65
N GLU A 233 -38.10 -8.22 16.49
CA GLU A 233 -38.18 -8.50 17.94
C GLU A 233 -39.36 -7.73 18.58
N GLU A 234 -39.68 -6.53 18.08
CA GLU A 234 -40.87 -5.78 18.51
C GLU A 234 -42.18 -6.43 18.04
N GLU A 235 -42.23 -7.01 16.83
CA GLU A 235 -43.42 -7.75 16.33
C GLU A 235 -43.67 -9.09 17.05
N ILE A 236 -42.64 -9.75 17.58
CA ILE A 236 -42.79 -10.99 18.35
C ILE A 236 -43.26 -10.72 19.79
N HIS A 237 -43.10 -9.49 20.28
CA HIS A 237 -43.45 -9.06 21.64
C HIS A 237 -44.69 -8.16 21.72
N ALA A 238 -45.38 -7.92 20.59
CA ALA A 238 -46.67 -7.24 20.50
C ALA A 238 -47.84 -8.25 20.41
#